data_AF-A0A0D9Z7N7-F1
#
_entry.id   AF-A0A0D9Z7N7-F1
#
_cell.length_a   1.000
_cell.length_b   1.000
_cell.length_c   1.000
_cell.angle_alpha   90.00
_cell.angle_beta   90.00
_cell.angle_gamma   90.00
#
_symmetry.space_group_name_H-M   'P 1'
#
loop_
_entity.id
_entity.type
_entity.pdbx_description
1 polymer ?
#
loop_
_entity_poly.entity_id
_entity_poly.type
_entity_poly.pdbx_seq_one_letter_code
_entity_poly.pdbx_strand_id
1 'polypeptide(L)'
;MAASKAAAANQPLEMNAVVNGGAGFDPSMWRDFFVVEERMRARAERLAGEVRRRMFAAGGGNGDGEGGVTMSVAEAATLVDTLERLGLDGHFRHEIGVLLGRLRREEADFAGSDDDLYTVALRSGLLRQHGVWVSAGT
;
A
#
# COMPACT_ATOMS: atom_id res chain seq x y z
N MET A 1 85.12 29.64 -24.67
CA MET A 1 84.73 28.39 -23.97
C MET A 1 84.07 28.83 -22.66
N ALA A 2 82.73 28.91 -22.61
CA ALA A 2 81.81 27.83 -22.17
C ALA A 2 82.03 27.48 -20.68
N ALA A 3 81.07 27.43 -19.75
CA ALA A 3 79.60 27.52 -19.73
C ALA A 3 79.15 27.88 -18.27
N SER A 4 78.11 28.70 -18.06
CA SER A 4 76.75 28.38 -17.53
C SER A 4 76.67 27.62 -16.17
N LYS A 5 76.01 28.20 -15.13
CA LYS A 5 74.61 27.96 -14.65
C LYS A 5 74.51 26.66 -13.79
N ALA A 6 73.79 26.48 -12.68
CA ALA A 6 72.53 26.99 -12.14
C ALA A 6 72.46 26.72 -10.61
N ALA A 7 71.84 27.60 -9.82
CA ALA A 7 70.61 27.36 -9.03
C ALA A 7 70.32 25.89 -8.63
N ALA A 8 70.44 25.59 -7.33
CA ALA A 8 69.79 24.42 -6.72
C ALA A 8 68.67 24.93 -5.81
N ALA A 9 67.44 24.69 -6.26
CA ALA A 9 66.19 25.15 -5.69
C ALA A 9 65.83 24.40 -4.40
N ASN A 10 65.15 25.10 -3.49
CA ASN A 10 64.33 24.51 -2.43
C ASN A 10 63.43 23.42 -3.02
N GLN A 11 63.57 22.18 -2.56
CA GLN A 11 62.57 21.15 -2.78
C GLN A 11 61.46 21.33 -1.73
N PRO A 12 60.20 21.62 -2.12
CA PRO A 12 59.10 21.47 -1.20
C PRO A 12 58.84 19.97 -1.00
N LEU A 13 58.65 19.58 0.26
CA LEU A 13 58.20 18.25 0.66
C LEU A 13 56.96 17.87 -0.17
N GLU A 14 57.06 16.82 -0.98
CA GLU A 14 55.90 16.26 -1.65
C GLU A 14 54.89 15.82 -0.59
N MET A 15 53.81 16.60 -0.48
CA MET A 15 52.63 16.20 0.23
C MET A 15 52.03 15.05 -0.58
N ASN A 16 52.31 13.81 -0.15
CA ASN A 16 51.72 12.60 -0.70
C ASN A 16 50.24 12.87 -0.96
N ALA A 17 49.87 12.97 -2.23
CA ALA A 17 48.48 13.12 -2.62
C ALA A 17 47.75 11.93 -2.02
N VAL A 18 46.85 12.18 -1.07
CA VAL A 18 45.90 11.18 -0.61
C VAL A 18 45.14 10.77 -1.85
N VAL A 19 45.55 9.63 -2.43
CA VAL A 19 44.85 8.98 -3.53
C VAL A 19 43.51 8.60 -2.94
N ASN A 20 42.53 9.48 -3.10
CA ASN A 20 41.16 9.22 -2.73
C ASN A 20 40.64 8.23 -3.78
N GLY A 21 40.92 6.95 -3.55
CA GLY A 21 40.41 5.84 -4.33
C GLY A 21 38.89 5.82 -4.13
N GLY A 22 38.19 6.64 -4.90
CA GLY A 22 36.73 6.67 -4.91
C GLY A 22 36.22 5.25 -5.03
N ALA A 23 35.38 4.84 -4.08
CA ALA A 23 34.82 3.50 -4.08
C ALA A 23 34.14 3.25 -5.43
N GLY A 24 34.60 2.23 -6.16
CA GLY A 24 34.20 1.92 -7.54
C GLY A 24 32.78 1.39 -7.69
N PHE A 25 31.82 1.93 -6.94
CA PHE A 25 30.41 1.61 -7.03
C PHE A 25 29.70 2.64 -7.90
N ASP A 26 28.84 2.16 -8.79
CA ASP A 26 27.97 3.03 -9.56
C ASP A 26 26.94 3.72 -8.66
N PRO A 27 26.65 5.01 -8.90
CA PRO A 27 25.65 5.73 -8.13
C PRO A 27 24.25 5.11 -8.32
N SER A 28 23.41 5.24 -7.29
CA SER A 28 22.01 4.81 -7.37
C SER A 28 21.32 5.45 -8.59
N MET A 29 20.76 4.60 -9.46
CA MET A 29 19.96 5.05 -10.62
C MET A 29 18.73 5.86 -10.20
N TRP A 30 18.35 5.78 -8.93
CA TRP A 30 17.12 6.37 -8.40
C TRP A 30 17.35 7.66 -7.64
N ARG A 31 18.59 8.00 -7.26
CA ARG A 31 18.93 9.22 -6.51
C ARG A 31 17.87 9.57 -5.43
N ASP A 32 17.16 10.67 -5.62
CA ASP A 32 16.08 11.21 -4.79
C ASP A 32 14.67 11.00 -5.40
N PHE A 33 14.57 10.27 -6.52
CA PHE A 33 13.32 10.03 -7.26
C PHE A 33 12.23 9.36 -6.42
N PHE A 34 12.61 8.47 -5.49
CA PHE A 34 11.67 7.79 -4.59
C PHE A 34 11.39 8.54 -3.29
N VAL A 35 11.88 9.77 -3.12
CA VAL A 35 11.46 10.61 -2.01
C VAL A 35 9.99 10.96 -2.24
N VAL A 36 9.10 10.22 -1.59
CA VAL A 36 7.67 10.49 -1.62
C VAL A 36 7.45 11.88 -1.06
N GLU A 37 7.13 12.83 -1.96
CA GLU A 37 6.87 14.21 -1.62
C GLU A 37 5.70 14.29 -0.63
N GLU A 38 5.83 15.10 0.42
CA GLU A 38 4.80 15.32 1.43
C GLU A 38 3.43 15.67 0.82
N ARG A 39 3.43 16.44 -0.28
CA ARG A 39 2.22 16.77 -1.04
C ARG A 39 1.49 15.55 -1.59
N MET A 40 2.22 14.54 -2.07
CA MET A 40 1.63 13.31 -2.59
C MET A 40 1.01 12.48 -1.46
N ARG A 41 1.67 12.43 -0.29
CA ARG A 41 1.13 11.79 0.91
C ARG A 41 -0.16 12.48 1.39
N ALA A 42 -0.14 13.79 1.53
CA ALA A 42 -1.32 14.57 1.93
C ALA A 42 -2.49 14.39 0.96
N ARG A 43 -2.21 14.32 -0.35
CA ARG A 43 -3.22 14.03 -1.37
C ARG A 43 -3.78 12.62 -1.21
N ALA A 44 -2.93 11.61 -0.97
CA ALA A 44 -3.36 10.23 -0.77
C ALA A 44 -4.27 10.10 0.45
N GLU A 45 -3.91 10.71 1.58
CA GLU A 45 -4.72 10.72 2.80
C GLU A 45 -6.09 11.39 2.58
N ARG A 46 -6.11 12.51 1.84
CA ARG A 46 -7.36 13.19 1.47
C ARG A 46 -8.28 12.29 0.64
N LEU A 47 -7.73 11.59 -0.36
CA LEU A 47 -8.50 10.65 -1.19
C LEU A 47 -8.97 9.44 -0.37
N ALA A 48 -8.12 8.89 0.51
CA ALA A 48 -8.51 7.79 1.39
C ALA A 48 -9.68 8.21 2.31
N GLY A 49 -9.65 9.43 2.85
CA GLY A 49 -10.76 9.99 3.61
C GLY A 49 -12.05 10.15 2.79
N GLU A 50 -11.94 10.47 1.50
CA GLU A 50 -13.08 10.55 0.59
C GLU A 50 -13.70 9.17 0.31
N VAL A 51 -12.86 8.14 0.13
CA VAL A 51 -13.31 6.74 0.03
C VAL A 51 -14.02 6.32 1.33
N ARG A 52 -13.46 6.62 2.51
CA ARG A 52 -14.12 6.36 3.81
C ARG A 52 -15.51 6.98 3.87
N ARG A 53 -15.63 8.27 3.54
CA ARG A 53 -16.91 8.98 3.58
C ARG A 53 -17.93 8.43 2.59
N ARG A 54 -17.53 8.16 1.34
CA ARG A 54 -18.48 7.73 0.31
C ARG A 54 -18.89 6.27 0.44
N MET A 55 -17.92 5.41 0.73
CA MET A 55 -18.15 3.97 0.68
C MET A 55 -18.52 3.41 2.05
N PHE A 56 -18.06 4.01 3.15
CA PHE A 56 -18.26 3.44 4.49
C PHE A 56 -19.16 4.27 5.41
N ALA A 57 -19.36 5.57 5.16
CA ALA A 57 -20.15 6.44 6.04
C ALA A 57 -21.66 6.53 5.70
N ALA A 58 -22.14 5.81 4.68
CA ALA A 58 -23.57 5.81 4.30
C ALA A 58 -24.52 5.16 5.34
N GLY A 59 -24.01 4.60 6.44
CA GLY A 59 -24.79 3.96 7.52
C GLY A 59 -25.10 4.84 8.73
N GLY A 60 -25.01 6.18 8.61
CA GLY A 60 -25.23 7.13 9.70
C GLY A 60 -26.69 7.31 10.12
N GLY A 61 -27.31 6.29 10.68
CA GLY A 61 -28.56 6.37 11.44
C GLY A 61 -28.30 6.09 12.92
N ASN A 62 -28.52 7.11 13.75
CA ASN A 62 -28.64 7.13 15.22
C ASN A 62 -28.15 5.92 16.05
N GLY A 63 -27.17 6.18 16.92
CA GLY A 63 -27.22 5.82 18.34
C GLY A 63 -27.06 4.36 18.79
N ASP A 64 -27.28 3.39 17.92
CA ASP A 64 -27.71 2.07 18.37
C ASP A 64 -26.81 0.93 17.87
N GLY A 65 -25.48 1.12 17.79
CA GLY A 65 -24.49 0.03 17.66
C GLY A 65 -24.59 -0.91 16.44
N GLU A 66 -25.56 -0.71 15.54
CA GLU A 66 -25.86 -1.56 14.40
C GLU A 66 -26.13 -0.71 13.14
N GLY A 67 -25.49 0.45 13.05
CA GLY A 67 -25.43 1.28 11.83
C GLY A 67 -24.51 0.65 10.79
N GLY A 68 -24.96 -0.48 10.21
CA GLY A 68 -24.22 -1.20 9.17
C GLY A 68 -24.06 -0.35 7.92
N VAL A 69 -22.93 -0.54 7.23
CA VAL A 69 -22.77 -0.08 5.84
C VAL A 69 -23.93 -0.67 5.02
N THR A 70 -24.78 0.17 4.44
CA THR A 70 -25.96 -0.21 3.65
C THR A 70 -25.61 -0.76 2.25
N MET A 71 -24.52 -1.51 2.15
CA MET A 71 -24.11 -2.18 0.91
C MET A 71 -24.82 -3.52 0.80
N SER A 72 -25.09 -3.98 -0.42
CA SER A 72 -25.38 -5.39 -0.68
C SER A 72 -24.14 -6.28 -0.44
N VAL A 73 -24.34 -7.60 -0.38
CA VAL A 73 -23.25 -8.58 -0.29
C VAL A 73 -22.28 -8.42 -1.46
N ALA A 74 -22.82 -8.28 -2.67
CA ALA A 74 -22.06 -8.07 -3.91
C ALA A 74 -21.22 -6.79 -3.87
N GLU A 75 -21.80 -5.67 -3.41
CA GLU A 75 -21.07 -4.39 -3.29
C GLU A 75 -19.96 -4.47 -2.24
N ALA A 76 -20.23 -5.09 -1.08
CA ALA A 76 -19.24 -5.26 -0.03
C ALA A 76 -18.07 -6.14 -0.49
N ALA A 77 -18.35 -7.29 -1.11
CA ALA A 77 -17.34 -8.19 -1.64
C ALA A 77 -16.52 -7.52 -2.77
N THR A 78 -17.19 -6.81 -3.69
CA THR A 78 -16.52 -6.10 -4.78
C THR A 78 -15.62 -4.98 -4.26
N LEU A 79 -16.05 -4.24 -3.23
CA LEU A 79 -15.24 -3.19 -2.63
C LEU A 79 -13.97 -3.75 -1.99
N VAL A 80 -14.09 -4.85 -1.23
CA VAL A 80 -12.92 -5.50 -0.61
C VAL A 80 -11.94 -5.98 -1.68
N ASP A 81 -12.41 -6.73 -2.69
CA ASP A 81 -11.55 -7.23 -3.78
C ASP A 81 -10.88 -6.09 -4.55
N THR A 82 -11.61 -5.00 -4.82
CA THR A 82 -11.06 -3.83 -5.51
C THR A 82 -9.95 -3.15 -4.68
N LEU A 83 -10.15 -2.98 -3.38
CA LEU A 83 -9.14 -2.36 -2.51
C LEU A 83 -7.86 -3.21 -2.42
N GLU A 84 -8.02 -4.54 -2.33
CA GLU A 84 -6.88 -5.47 -2.28
C GLU A 84 -6.12 -5.54 -3.60
N ARG A 85 -6.81 -5.60 -4.75
CA ARG A 85 -6.17 -5.59 -6.08
C ARG A 85 -5.42 -4.29 -6.37
N LEU A 86 -5.88 -3.17 -5.80
CA LEU A 86 -5.19 -1.89 -5.89
C LEU A 86 -4.05 -1.74 -4.87
N GLY A 87 -3.85 -2.69 -3.96
CA GLY A 87 -2.86 -2.61 -2.89
C GLY A 87 -3.17 -1.50 -1.86
N LEU A 88 -4.45 -1.17 -1.70
CA LEU A 88 -4.93 -0.11 -0.80
C LEU A 88 -5.48 -0.65 0.52
N ASP A 89 -5.56 -1.97 0.68
CA ASP A 89 -6.04 -2.69 1.87
C ASP A 89 -5.37 -2.20 3.16
N GLY A 90 -4.08 -1.85 3.10
CA GLY A 90 -3.33 -1.29 4.22
C GLY A 90 -3.95 -0.03 4.83
N HIS A 91 -4.62 0.80 4.02
CA HIS A 91 -5.30 2.00 4.50
C HIS A 91 -6.68 1.70 5.11
N PHE A 92 -7.34 0.61 4.72
CA PHE A 92 -8.73 0.32 5.10
C PHE A 92 -8.88 -0.97 5.92
N ARG A 93 -7.81 -1.42 6.60
CA ARG A 93 -7.80 -2.69 7.35
C ARG A 93 -8.98 -2.86 8.31
N HIS A 94 -9.35 -1.80 9.03
CA HIS A 94 -10.45 -1.86 9.98
C HIS A 94 -11.79 -2.08 9.26
N GLU A 95 -12.07 -1.28 8.24
CA GLU A 95 -13.30 -1.36 7.47
C GLU A 95 -13.42 -2.68 6.69
N ILE A 96 -12.32 -3.15 6.12
CA ILE A 96 -12.26 -4.47 5.47
C ILE A 96 -12.60 -5.57 6.49
N GLY A 97 -12.06 -5.50 7.71
CA GLY A 97 -12.40 -6.44 8.77
C GLY A 97 -13.89 -6.44 9.13
N VAL A 98 -14.52 -5.26 9.19
CA VAL A 98 -15.96 -5.11 9.43
C VAL A 98 -16.78 -5.73 8.29
N LEU A 99 -16.41 -5.44 7.03
CA LEU A 99 -17.08 -6.00 5.86
C LEU A 99 -16.91 -7.51 5.77
N LEU A 100 -15.72 -8.05 6.00
CA LEU A 100 -15.47 -9.50 6.04
C LEU A 100 -16.26 -10.19 7.15
N GLY A 101 -16.39 -9.56 8.32
CA GLY A 101 -17.22 -10.07 9.41
C GLY A 101 -18.70 -10.13 9.06
N ARG A 102 -19.19 -9.15 8.29
CA ARG A 102 -20.55 -9.16 7.73
C ARG A 102 -20.71 -10.23 6.65
N LEU A 103 -19.79 -10.28 5.69
CA LEU A 103 -19.75 -11.32 4.65
C LEU A 103 -19.64 -12.72 5.26
N ARG A 104 -19.05 -12.92 6.43
CA ARG A 104 -19.07 -14.21 7.10
C ARG A 104 -20.45 -14.55 7.68
N ARG A 105 -21.15 -13.56 8.26
CA ARG A 105 -22.47 -13.77 8.87
C ARG A 105 -23.51 -14.18 7.84
N GLU A 106 -23.63 -13.44 6.74
CA GLU A 106 -24.64 -13.77 5.73
C GLU A 106 -24.26 -15.02 4.89
N GLU A 107 -23.06 -15.60 5.09
CA GLU A 107 -22.65 -16.88 4.49
C GLU A 107 -23.20 -18.04 5.32
N ALA A 108 -23.28 -17.87 6.64
CA ALA A 108 -23.96 -18.82 7.51
C ALA A 108 -25.48 -18.86 7.23
N ASP A 109 -26.05 -17.73 6.81
CA ASP A 109 -27.46 -17.59 6.45
C ASP A 109 -27.74 -17.88 4.96
N PHE A 110 -26.75 -18.41 4.21
CA PHE A 110 -26.82 -18.57 2.75
C PHE A 110 -27.88 -19.57 2.26
N ALA A 111 -28.49 -20.35 3.15
CA ALA A 111 -29.55 -21.31 2.80
C ALA A 111 -30.82 -20.58 2.29
N GLY A 112 -30.81 -20.16 1.02
CA GLY A 112 -31.89 -19.43 0.36
C GLY A 112 -31.52 -18.07 -0.24
N SER A 113 -30.23 -17.72 -0.34
CA SER A 113 -29.82 -16.47 -1.02
C SER A 113 -29.99 -16.56 -2.54
N ASP A 114 -30.53 -15.51 -3.16
CA ASP A 114 -30.63 -15.33 -4.63
C ASP A 114 -29.36 -14.70 -5.23
N ASP A 115 -28.24 -14.78 -4.51
CA ASP A 115 -26.96 -14.25 -4.97
C ASP A 115 -26.47 -15.01 -6.21
N ASP A 116 -25.99 -14.26 -7.21
CA ASP A 116 -25.44 -14.86 -8.42
C ASP A 116 -24.12 -15.61 -8.17
N LEU A 117 -23.75 -16.49 -9.12
CA LEU A 117 -22.53 -17.29 -9.03
C LEU A 117 -21.28 -16.43 -8.80
N TYR A 118 -21.22 -15.23 -9.39
CA TYR A 118 -20.08 -14.33 -9.24
C TYR A 118 -19.94 -13.86 -7.78
N THR A 119 -21.03 -13.43 -7.17
CA THR A 119 -21.09 -12.95 -5.79
C THR A 119 -20.71 -14.05 -4.81
N VAL A 120 -21.25 -15.26 -4.98
CA VAL A 120 -20.92 -16.43 -4.14
C VAL A 120 -19.45 -16.83 -4.28
N ALA A 121 -18.93 -16.89 -5.51
CA ALA A 121 -17.54 -17.24 -5.76
C ALA A 121 -16.57 -16.20 -5.19
N LEU A 122 -16.87 -14.90 -5.38
CA LEU A 122 -16.04 -13.82 -4.89
C LEU A 122 -15.99 -13.82 -3.35
N ARG A 123 -17.16 -13.90 -2.71
CA ARG A 123 -17.28 -13.94 -1.26
C ARG A 123 -16.54 -15.12 -0.64
N SER A 124 -16.78 -16.33 -1.13
CA SER A 124 -16.12 -17.53 -0.62
C SER A 124 -14.60 -17.47 -0.85
N GLY A 125 -14.16 -16.89 -1.97
CA GLY A 125 -12.76 -16.60 -2.26
C GLY A 125 -12.13 -15.65 -1.25
N LEU A 126 -12.77 -14.50 -0.99
CA LEU A 126 -12.29 -13.50 -0.03
C LEU A 126 -12.20 -14.08 1.39
N LEU A 127 -13.25 -14.76 1.86
CA LEU A 127 -13.25 -15.37 3.19
C LEU A 127 -12.09 -16.36 3.37
N ARG A 128 -11.81 -17.21 2.37
CA ARG A 128 -10.68 -18.15 2.42
C ARG A 128 -9.32 -17.47 2.40
N GLN A 129 -9.17 -16.40 1.61
CA GLN A 129 -7.93 -15.61 1.59
C GLN A 129 -7.61 -15.02 2.96
N HIS A 130 -8.64 -14.64 3.71
CA HIS A 130 -8.53 -14.14 5.09
C HIS A 130 -8.54 -15.24 6.16
N GLY A 131 -8.35 -16.51 5.78
CA GLY A 131 -8.24 -17.65 6.70
C GLY A 131 -9.55 -18.11 7.33
N VAL A 132 -10.69 -17.67 6.80
CA VAL A 132 -12.02 -18.11 7.25
C VAL A 132 -12.41 -19.39 6.51
N TRP A 133 -12.79 -20.42 7.28
CA TRP A 133 -13.34 -21.64 6.71
C TRP A 133 -14.73 -21.40 6.12
N VAL A 134 -14.93 -21.85 4.88
CA VAL A 134 -16.22 -21.79 4.17
C VAL A 134 -16.56 -23.21 3.69
N SER A 135 -17.72 -23.72 4.09
CA SER A 135 -18.22 -25.02 3.65
C SER A 135 -18.42 -25.02 2.13
N ALA A 136 -17.96 -26.06 1.45
CA ALA A 136 -18.44 -26.33 0.10
C ALA A 136 -19.90 -26.76 0.22
N GLY A 137 -20.84 -25.94 -0.26
CA GLY A 137 -22.27 -26.22 -0.15
C GLY A 137 -22.62 -27.65 -0.58
N THR A 138 -23.49 -28.30 0.20
CA THR A 138 -24.09 -29.60 -0.11
C THR A 138 -25.23 -29.47 -1.09
#